data_AF-A0A5B0WKE1-F1
#
_entry.id   AF-A0A5B0WKE1-F1
#
_cell.length_a   1.000
_cell.length_b   1.000
_cell.length_c   1.000
_cell.angle_alpha   90.00
_cell.angle_beta   90.00
_cell.angle_gamma   90.00
#
_symmetry.space_group_name_H-M   'P 1'
#
loop_
_entity.id
_entity.type
_entity.pdbx_description
1 polymer ?
#
loop_
_entity_poly.entity_id
_entity_poly.type
_entity_poly.pdbx_seq_one_letter_code
_entity_poly.pdbx_strand_id
1 'polypeptide(L)'
;MSKKNDFKAFSISDNANVVSQERYEVNQSLQTGFSPDDVPTHVLNKVLRQSSTISAVVANFIATQSGDDILDDGDITKLTAQLNKALEQKT
;
A
#
# COMPACT_ATOMS: atom_id res chain seq x y z
N MET A 1 18.95 8.71 -12.18
CA MET A 1 19.05 8.27 -10.77
C MET A 1 17.70 7.73 -10.36
N SER A 2 17.64 6.56 -9.70
CA SER A 2 16.38 6.02 -9.19
C SER A 2 15.86 6.92 -8.06
N LYS A 3 14.58 7.29 -8.10
CA LYS A 3 13.95 8.14 -7.09
C LYS A 3 13.62 7.32 -5.85
N LYS A 4 13.71 7.94 -4.67
CA LYS A 4 13.43 7.29 -3.39
C LYS A 4 11.92 7.26 -3.15
N ASN A 5 11.39 6.12 -2.75
CA ASN A 5 10.01 5.93 -2.29
C ASN A 5 10.05 5.25 -0.92
N ASP A 6 9.57 5.90 0.14
CA ASP A 6 9.55 5.36 1.49
C ASP A 6 8.27 4.55 1.82
N PHE A 7 7.23 4.63 1.02
CA PHE A 7 6.02 3.82 1.18
C PHE A 7 6.26 2.39 0.66
N LYS A 8 6.38 1.42 1.57
CA LYS A 8 6.75 0.03 1.26
C LYS A 8 5.57 -0.92 1.33
N ALA A 9 5.58 -1.92 0.45
CA ALA A 9 4.67 -3.05 0.53
C ALA A 9 5.00 -3.91 1.76
N PHE A 10 4.00 -4.18 2.58
CA PHE A 10 4.13 -4.93 3.83
C PHE A 10 3.98 -6.43 3.59
N SER A 11 4.81 -7.23 4.26
CA SER A 11 4.68 -8.69 4.31
C SER A 11 4.69 -9.37 2.93
N ILE A 12 5.44 -8.92 1.93
CA ILE A 12 5.40 -9.49 0.55
C ILE A 12 6.28 -10.73 0.32
N SER A 13 7.03 -11.19 1.31
CA SER A 13 7.90 -12.37 1.18
C SER A 13 7.12 -13.68 1.00
N ASP A 14 7.73 -14.66 0.33
CA ASP A 14 7.12 -15.95 -0.01
C ASP A 14 6.55 -16.71 1.21
N ASN A 15 7.19 -16.58 2.37
CA ASN A 15 6.80 -17.25 3.62
C ASN A 15 6.15 -16.31 4.65
N ALA A 16 5.68 -15.13 4.22
CA ALA A 16 5.04 -14.21 5.15
C ALA A 16 3.70 -14.78 5.68
N ASN A 17 3.43 -14.52 6.96
CA ASN A 17 2.24 -14.99 7.67
C ASN A 17 0.97 -14.29 7.17
N VAL A 18 0.49 -14.67 6.00
CA VAL A 18 -0.76 -14.19 5.41
C VAL A 18 -1.65 -15.35 4.99
N VAL A 19 -2.96 -15.11 5.00
CA VAL A 19 -3.91 -16.02 4.38
C VAL A 19 -3.73 -16.07 2.85
N SER A 20 -4.01 -17.23 2.23
CA SER A 20 -4.05 -17.34 0.77
C SER A 20 -5.13 -16.44 0.18
N GLN A 21 -5.04 -16.15 -1.13
CA GLN A 21 -6.02 -15.29 -1.78
C GLN A 21 -7.42 -15.92 -1.76
N GLU A 22 -7.50 -17.21 -2.08
CA GLU A 22 -8.76 -17.96 -2.18
C GLU A 22 -9.49 -18.00 -0.83
N ARG A 23 -8.74 -18.23 0.27
CA ARG A 23 -9.28 -18.21 1.63
C ARG A 23 -9.70 -16.82 2.09
N TYR A 24 -9.04 -15.78 1.59
CA TYR A 24 -9.38 -14.40 1.93
C TYR A 24 -10.67 -13.95 1.25
N GLU A 25 -10.86 -14.28 -0.03
CA GLU A 25 -12.03 -13.89 -0.83
C GLU A 25 -13.36 -14.43 -0.29
N VAL A 26 -13.32 -15.59 0.38
CA VAL A 26 -14.49 -16.19 1.03
C VAL A 26 -14.65 -15.79 2.50
N ASN A 27 -13.75 -14.94 3.04
CA ASN A 27 -13.81 -14.52 4.44
C ASN A 27 -14.95 -13.51 4.65
N GLN A 28 -15.87 -13.82 5.58
CA GLN A 28 -17.03 -12.98 5.87
C GLN A 28 -16.66 -11.58 6.39
N SER A 29 -15.48 -11.43 7.02
CA SER A 29 -14.95 -10.14 7.50
C SER A 29 -14.71 -9.13 6.37
N LEU A 30 -14.67 -9.57 5.10
CA LEU A 30 -14.65 -8.65 3.96
C LEU A 30 -15.89 -7.76 3.90
N GLN A 31 -17.03 -8.27 4.36
CA GLN A 31 -18.31 -7.56 4.33
C GLN A 31 -18.63 -6.89 5.67
N THR A 32 -18.27 -7.53 6.78
CA THR A 32 -18.67 -7.11 8.13
C THR A 32 -17.55 -6.47 8.93
N GLY A 33 -16.32 -6.49 8.45
CA GLY A 33 -15.14 -6.15 9.24
C GLY A 33 -14.76 -7.22 10.26
N PHE A 34 -13.69 -6.98 11.00
CA PHE A 34 -13.24 -7.87 12.07
C PHE A 34 -14.08 -7.73 13.33
N SER A 35 -14.26 -8.84 14.06
CA SER A 35 -14.87 -8.81 15.39
C SER A 35 -13.92 -8.14 16.39
N PRO A 36 -14.42 -7.43 17.42
CA PRO A 36 -13.59 -6.68 18.36
C PRO A 36 -12.57 -7.53 19.15
N ASP A 37 -12.91 -8.79 19.42
CA ASP A 37 -12.20 -9.60 20.42
C ASP A 37 -11.23 -10.63 19.85
N ASP A 38 -11.24 -10.88 18.53
CA ASP A 38 -10.32 -11.83 17.90
C ASP A 38 -10.10 -11.53 16.40
N VAL A 39 -8.91 -11.03 16.07
CA VAL A 39 -8.49 -10.82 14.68
C VAL A 39 -7.32 -11.76 14.38
N PRO A 40 -7.55 -12.85 13.60
CA PRO A 40 -6.47 -13.74 13.25
C PRO A 40 -5.37 -12.98 12.49
N THR A 41 -4.14 -13.00 13.02
CA THR A 41 -3.02 -12.19 12.51
C THR A 41 -2.73 -12.42 11.03
N HIS A 42 -2.93 -13.64 10.53
CA HIS A 42 -2.73 -13.97 9.12
C HIS A 42 -3.76 -13.31 8.19
N VAL A 43 -4.98 -13.05 8.68
CA VAL A 43 -6.00 -12.28 7.95
C VAL A 43 -5.71 -10.78 8.06
N LEU A 44 -5.32 -10.30 9.25
CA LEU A 44 -4.88 -8.91 9.43
C LEU A 44 -3.70 -8.55 8.51
N ASN A 45 -2.68 -9.41 8.47
CA ASN A 45 -1.51 -9.22 7.61
C ASN A 45 -1.89 -9.22 6.12
N LYS A 46 -2.94 -9.94 5.72
CA LYS A 46 -3.43 -9.93 4.34
C LYS A 46 -4.06 -8.58 3.98
N VAL A 47 -4.89 -8.00 4.87
CA VAL A 47 -5.42 -6.65 4.71
C VAL A 47 -4.29 -5.64 4.59
N LEU A 48 -3.35 -5.65 5.55
CA LEU A 48 -2.20 -4.75 5.57
C LEU A 48 -1.32 -4.91 4.32
N ARG A 49 -1.08 -6.14 3.85
CA ARG A 49 -0.34 -6.42 2.60
C ARG A 49 -1.05 -5.79 1.41
N GLN A 50 -2.35 -6.02 1.23
CA GLN A 50 -3.08 -5.49 0.08
C GLN A 50 -3.07 -3.95 0.08
N SER A 51 -3.36 -3.32 1.22
CA SER A 51 -3.36 -1.85 1.34
C SER A 51 -1.97 -1.26 1.07
N SER A 52 -0.94 -1.74 1.77
CA SER A 52 0.42 -1.22 1.63
C SER A 52 1.02 -1.46 0.24
N THR A 53 0.65 -2.57 -0.43
CA THR A 53 1.11 -2.86 -1.80
C THR A 53 0.57 -1.83 -2.78
N ILE A 54 -0.73 -1.50 -2.70
CA ILE A 54 -1.31 -0.45 -3.55
C ILE A 54 -0.70 0.92 -3.23
N SER A 55 -0.52 1.26 -1.96
CA SER A 55 0.14 2.50 -1.56
C SER A 55 1.56 2.61 -2.11
N ALA A 56 2.36 1.53 -2.03
CA ALA A 56 3.71 1.50 -2.56
C ALA A 56 3.75 1.64 -4.09
N VAL A 57 2.80 1.03 -4.80
CA VAL A 57 2.65 1.18 -6.27
C VAL A 57 2.34 2.63 -6.64
N VAL A 58 1.37 3.25 -5.95
CA VAL A 58 1.01 4.66 -6.19
C VAL A 58 2.19 5.59 -5.88
N ALA A 59 2.86 5.41 -4.74
CA ALA A 59 4.01 6.23 -4.38
C ALA A 59 5.17 6.05 -5.38
N ASN A 60 5.39 4.83 -5.88
CA ASN A 60 6.40 4.60 -6.93
C ASN A 60 6.02 5.26 -8.26
N PHE A 61 4.73 5.26 -8.63
CA PHE A 61 4.23 6.00 -9.78
C PHE A 61 4.49 7.50 -9.61
N ILE A 62 4.16 8.08 -8.46
CA ILE A 62 4.41 9.50 -8.18
C ILE A 62 5.91 9.80 -8.29
N ALA A 63 6.77 9.01 -7.65
CA ALA A 63 8.22 9.19 -7.70
C ALA A 63 8.76 9.18 -9.14
N THR A 64 8.28 8.22 -9.93
CA THR A 64 8.72 8.02 -11.33
C THR A 64 8.30 9.19 -12.22
N GLN A 65 7.03 9.60 -12.15
CA GLN A 65 6.47 10.60 -13.07
C GLN A 65 6.75 12.04 -12.64
N SER A 66 6.79 12.33 -11.34
CA SER A 66 7.16 13.66 -10.84
C SER A 66 8.66 13.91 -10.93
N GLY A 67 9.47 12.84 -10.92
CA GLY A 67 10.91 12.95 -10.79
C GLY A 67 11.35 13.45 -9.41
N ASP A 68 10.51 13.32 -8.38
CA ASP A 68 10.80 13.72 -7.00
C ASP A 68 10.89 12.51 -6.06
N ASP A 69 11.54 12.67 -4.91
CA ASP A 69 11.53 11.66 -3.86
C ASP A 69 10.21 11.72 -3.08
N ILE A 70 9.67 10.55 -2.74
CA ILE A 70 8.41 10.37 -2.03
C ILE A 70 8.72 9.84 -0.63
N LEU A 71 8.66 10.72 0.36
CA LEU A 71 9.08 10.47 1.74
C LEU A 71 7.87 10.22 2.63
N ASP A 72 8.04 9.35 3.63
CA ASP A 72 7.04 9.10 4.69
C ASP A 72 7.34 10.03 5.88
N ASP A 73 7.11 11.33 5.70
CA ASP A 73 7.39 12.39 6.67
C ASP A 73 6.13 13.14 7.17
N GLY A 74 4.95 12.72 6.69
CA GLY A 74 3.66 13.30 7.04
C GLY A 74 3.29 14.58 6.30
N ASP A 75 4.09 15.06 5.33
CA ASP A 75 3.76 16.25 4.54
C ASP A 75 2.76 15.95 3.41
N ILE A 76 1.47 15.98 3.78
CA ILE A 76 0.35 15.70 2.87
C ILE A 76 0.28 16.75 1.74
N THR A 77 0.62 18.01 2.03
CA THR A 77 0.57 19.09 1.03
C THR A 77 1.59 18.86 -0.08
N LYS A 78 2.82 18.52 0.29
CA LYS A 78 3.87 18.18 -0.67
C LYS A 78 3.53 16.92 -1.46
N LEU A 79 3.05 15.86 -0.80
CA LEU A 79 2.67 14.62 -1.47
C LEU A 79 1.56 14.84 -2.49
N THR A 80 0.59 15.72 -2.17
CA THR A 80 -0.49 16.10 -3.10
C THR A 80 0.04 16.85 -4.32
N ALA A 81 0.95 17.81 -4.12
CA ALA A 81 1.58 18.53 -5.23
C ALA A 81 2.39 17.60 -6.14
N GLN A 82 3.12 16.64 -5.56
CA GLN A 82 3.87 15.63 -6.30
C GLN A 82 2.94 14.71 -7.10
N LEU A 83 1.80 14.30 -6.52
CA LEU A 83 0.79 13.51 -7.22
C LEU A 83 0.21 14.26 -8.43
N ASN A 84 -0.16 15.54 -8.27
CA ASN A 84 -0.69 16.34 -9.37
C ASN A 84 0.32 16.46 -10.52
N LYS A 85 1.59 16.76 -10.19
CA LYS A 85 2.68 16.81 -11.16
C LYS A 85 2.86 15.47 -11.88
N ALA A 86 2.80 14.36 -11.16
CA ALA A 86 2.91 13.02 -11.75
C ALA A 86 1.77 12.70 -12.75
N LEU A 87 0.55 13.22 -12.49
CA LEU A 87 -0.59 13.05 -13.39
C LEU A 87 -0.47 13.93 -14.65
N GLU A 88 0.04 15.15 -14.53
CA GLU A 88 0.27 16.05 -15.66
C GLU A 88 1.34 15.52 -16.64
N GLN A 89 2.37 14.84 -16.13
CA GLN A 89 3.44 14.24 -16.93
C GLN A 89 3.04 12.91 -17.60
N LYS A 90 1.85 12.37 -17.27
CA LYS A 90 1.33 11.13 -17.86
C LYS A 90 0.57 11.42 -19.17
N THR A 91 1.22 12.16 -20.07
CA THR A 91 0.78 12.35 -21.47
C THR A 91 1.57 11.47 -22.42
#